data_AF-A0A820CUL3-F1
#
_entry.id   AF-A0A820CUL3-F1
#
_cell.length_a   1.000
_cell.length_b   1.000
_cell.length_c   1.000
_cell.angle_alpha   90.00
_cell.angle_beta   90.00
_cell.angle_gamma   90.00
#
_symmetry.space_group_name_H-M   'P 1'
#
loop_
_entity.id
_entity.type
_entity.pdbx_description
1 polymer ?
#
loop_
_entity_poly.entity_id
_entity_poly.type
_entity_poly.pdbx_seq_one_letter_code
_entity_poly.pdbx_strand_id
1 'polypeptide(L)'
;MATANNKTQCFVCNTEKNTYNCKGCSNEFCFPHLTEHRQIVDKQLDEIINDHGQLQQTIIQQKQNSQNSSLIEQINQWETNSIHQIQQTAEECRKTLIKLTQTLVDDVEKKFIKLSQKLKEIREDEFNEIDLNNFQLKLTQITEEFLQSSNISIKDDSQEFIKRISVISSFDSYQSNHPTTSTATISKNSITTSYKNYFPISIPAIPWNPITPLYKMLNQFQPPIKQKEIQIKENQFQQFGITVAGGNGQGN
;
A
#
# COMPACT_ATOMS: atom_id res chain seq x y z
N MET A 1 -13.71 -57.83 76.10
CA MET A 1 -13.45 -57.17 74.80
C MET A 1 -14.35 -55.96 74.72
N ALA A 2 -13.81 -54.75 74.92
CA ALA A 2 -14.60 -53.51 74.94
C ALA A 2 -14.91 -53.06 73.50
N THR A 3 -16.19 -52.88 73.19
CA THR A 3 -16.64 -52.25 71.93
C THR A 3 -16.35 -50.75 72.01
N ALA A 4 -15.35 -50.27 71.28
CA ALA A 4 -15.05 -48.84 71.18
C ALA A 4 -16.22 -48.11 70.51
N ASN A 5 -16.88 -47.24 71.26
CA ASN A 5 -17.85 -46.28 70.71
C ASN A 5 -17.08 -45.25 69.88
N ASN A 6 -17.00 -45.43 68.57
CA ASN A 6 -16.43 -44.44 67.62
C ASN A 6 -17.42 -43.28 67.40
N LYS A 7 -17.87 -42.64 68.48
CA LYS A 7 -18.68 -41.43 68.42
C LYS A 7 -17.72 -40.25 68.37
N THR A 8 -17.54 -39.68 67.19
CA THR A 8 -16.76 -38.46 66.97
C THR A 8 -17.67 -37.28 66.67
N GLN A 9 -17.14 -36.07 66.77
CA GLN A 9 -17.92 -34.84 66.73
C GLN A 9 -18.09 -34.36 65.29
N CYS A 10 -19.33 -34.05 64.89
CA CYS A 10 -19.58 -33.49 63.57
C CYS A 10 -19.06 -32.03 63.49
N PHE A 11 -18.30 -31.71 62.45
CA PHE A 11 -17.73 -30.39 62.18
C PHE A 11 -18.78 -29.27 62.08
N VAL A 12 -19.99 -29.56 61.60
CA VAL A 12 -21.05 -28.56 61.37
C VAL A 12 -21.93 -28.34 62.61
N CYS A 13 -22.44 -29.41 63.22
CA CYS A 13 -23.38 -29.29 64.35
C CYS A 13 -22.78 -29.57 65.73
N ASN A 14 -21.50 -29.92 65.81
CA ASN A 14 -20.75 -30.13 67.05
C ASN A 14 -21.35 -31.18 68.01
N THR A 15 -22.21 -32.07 67.51
CA THR A 15 -22.81 -33.15 68.32
C THR A 15 -22.04 -34.47 68.12
N GLU A 16 -21.76 -35.19 69.21
CA GLU A 16 -21.19 -36.55 69.17
C GLU A 16 -22.17 -37.55 68.56
N LYS A 17 -21.85 -38.04 67.35
CA LYS A 17 -22.69 -38.96 66.58
C LYS A 17 -21.79 -39.94 65.82
N ASN A 18 -22.41 -40.88 65.10
CA ASN A 18 -21.68 -41.63 64.08
C ASN A 18 -21.37 -40.68 62.91
N THR A 19 -20.10 -40.35 62.73
CA THR A 19 -19.63 -39.44 61.69
C THR A 19 -18.85 -40.20 60.62
N TYR A 20 -18.68 -39.54 59.48
CA TYR A 20 -17.95 -40.03 58.33
C TYR A 20 -16.89 -39.00 57.97
N ASN A 21 -15.69 -39.47 57.68
CA ASN A 21 -14.57 -38.62 57.28
C ASN A 21 -14.64 -38.31 55.77
N CYS A 22 -14.58 -37.03 55.42
CA CYS A 22 -14.35 -36.62 54.03
C CYS A 22 -12.85 -36.53 53.78
N LYS A 23 -12.32 -37.38 52.89
CA LYS A 23 -10.88 -37.36 52.56
C LYS A 23 -10.41 -36.06 51.90
N GLY A 24 -11.30 -35.33 51.23
CA GLY A 24 -10.97 -34.10 50.50
C GLY A 24 -10.73 -32.89 51.40
N CYS A 25 -11.59 -32.68 52.40
CA CYS A 25 -11.46 -31.57 53.35
C CYS A 25 -10.98 -31.99 54.75
N SER A 26 -10.74 -33.31 54.94
CA SER A 26 -10.30 -33.93 56.20
C SER A 26 -11.21 -33.72 57.42
N ASN A 27 -12.44 -33.22 57.22
CA ASN A 27 -13.42 -32.99 58.28
C ASN A 27 -14.35 -34.19 58.47
N GLU A 28 -14.91 -34.31 59.68
CA GLU A 28 -15.90 -35.33 60.03
C GLU A 28 -17.32 -34.79 60.05
N PHE A 29 -18.24 -35.50 59.38
CA PHE A 29 -19.63 -35.07 59.23
C PHE A 29 -20.59 -36.16 59.70
N CYS A 30 -21.68 -35.80 60.39
CA CYS A 30 -22.80 -36.73 60.51
C CYS A 30 -23.50 -36.87 59.14
N PHE A 31 -24.24 -37.96 58.95
CA PHE A 31 -24.81 -38.31 57.63
C PHE A 31 -25.55 -37.15 56.92
N PRO A 32 -26.44 -36.37 57.58
CA PRO A 32 -27.11 -35.24 56.93
C PRO A 32 -26.16 -34.15 56.42
N HIS A 33 -25.18 -33.73 57.24
CA HIS A 33 -24.20 -32.71 56.84
C HIS A 33 -23.19 -33.23 55.81
N LEU A 34 -22.95 -34.55 55.76
CA LEU A 34 -22.15 -35.15 54.68
C LEU A 34 -22.87 -35.03 53.33
N THR A 35 -24.18 -35.28 53.30
CA THR A 35 -25.00 -35.12 52.09
C THR A 35 -25.03 -33.65 51.64
N GLU A 36 -25.21 -32.72 52.57
CA GLU A 36 -25.17 -31.28 52.27
C GLU A 36 -23.78 -30.85 51.77
N HIS A 37 -22.70 -31.31 52.42
CA HIS A 37 -21.33 -31.05 51.97
C HIS A 37 -21.11 -31.54 50.53
N ARG A 38 -21.58 -32.75 50.19
CA ARG A 38 -21.49 -33.27 48.82
C ARG A 38 -22.28 -32.39 47.84
N GLN A 39 -23.48 -31.97 48.19
CA GLN A 39 -24.27 -31.06 47.35
C GLN A 39 -23.56 -29.72 47.11
N ILE A 40 -22.84 -29.18 48.10
CA ILE A 40 -22.03 -27.97 47.94
C ILE A 40 -20.88 -28.23 46.96
N VAL A 41 -20.17 -29.35 47.08
CA VAL A 41 -19.07 -29.70 46.16
C VAL A 41 -19.58 -29.89 44.73
N ASP A 42 -20.73 -30.55 44.54
CA ASP A 42 -21.34 -30.73 43.23
C ASP A 42 -21.69 -29.37 42.59
N LYS A 43 -22.28 -28.44 43.37
CA LYS A 43 -22.55 -27.07 42.92
C LYS A 43 -21.29 -26.30 42.52
N GLN A 44 -20.21 -26.43 43.29
CA GLN A 44 -18.93 -25.79 42.96
C GLN A 44 -18.37 -26.33 41.62
N LEU A 45 -18.53 -27.62 41.35
CA LEU A 45 -18.12 -28.19 40.07
C LEU A 45 -18.98 -27.65 38.92
N ASP A 46 -20.28 -27.54 39.10
CA ASP A 46 -21.18 -26.97 38.10
C ASP A 46 -20.81 -25.51 37.78
N GLU A 47 -20.45 -24.70 38.79
CA GLU A 47 -19.93 -23.34 38.61
C GLU A 47 -18.64 -23.33 37.77
N ILE A 48 -17.67 -24.19 38.07
CA ILE A 48 -16.42 -24.31 37.31
C ILE A 48 -16.69 -24.71 35.85
N ILE A 49 -17.61 -25.65 35.61
CA ILE A 49 -17.98 -26.08 34.25
C ILE A 49 -18.62 -24.93 33.47
N ASN A 50 -19.48 -24.14 34.12
CA ASN A 50 -20.09 -22.97 33.53
C ASN A 50 -19.05 -21.89 33.18
N ASP A 51 -18.13 -21.59 34.09
CA ASP A 51 -17.03 -20.64 33.86
C ASP A 51 -16.12 -21.08 32.72
N HIS A 52 -15.79 -22.38 32.66
CA HIS A 52 -15.06 -22.97 31.54
C HIS A 52 -15.80 -22.76 30.21
N GLY A 53 -17.11 -23.01 30.17
CA GLY A 53 -17.93 -22.79 28.99
C GLY A 53 -17.93 -21.32 28.53
N GLN A 54 -18.05 -20.38 29.47
CA GLN A 54 -18.00 -18.95 29.18
C GLN A 54 -16.63 -18.51 28.65
N LEU A 55 -15.55 -19.03 29.24
CA LEU A 55 -14.20 -18.76 28.76
C LEU A 55 -13.99 -19.29 27.34
N GLN A 56 -14.44 -20.52 27.07
CA GLN A 56 -14.36 -21.12 25.74
C GLN A 56 -15.10 -20.29 24.69
N GLN A 57 -16.31 -19.81 25.02
CA GLN A 57 -17.07 -18.91 24.13
C GLN A 57 -16.34 -17.59 23.90
N THR A 58 -15.78 -17.00 24.94
CA THR A 58 -15.02 -15.74 24.84
C THR A 58 -13.81 -15.90 23.92
N ILE A 59 -13.07 -17.01 24.03
CA ILE A 59 -11.92 -17.33 23.16
C ILE A 59 -12.36 -17.48 21.70
N ILE A 60 -13.47 -18.18 21.44
CA ILE A 60 -14.01 -18.36 20.09
C ILE A 60 -14.41 -17.00 19.49
N GLN A 61 -15.11 -16.16 20.25
CA GLN A 61 -15.51 -14.83 19.81
C GLN A 61 -14.31 -13.93 19.52
N GLN A 62 -13.29 -13.92 20.38
CA GLN A 62 -12.06 -13.16 20.13
C GLN A 62 -11.33 -13.65 18.87
N LYS A 63 -11.27 -14.96 18.64
CA LYS A 63 -10.67 -15.53 17.42
C LYS A 63 -11.41 -15.06 16.17
N GLN A 64 -12.75 -15.07 16.19
CA GLN A 64 -13.60 -14.60 15.09
C GLN A 64 -13.46 -13.09 14.86
N ASN A 65 -13.34 -12.30 15.94
CA ASN A 65 -13.24 -10.83 15.88
C ASN A 65 -11.81 -10.30 15.71
N SER A 66 -10.81 -11.17 15.54
CA SER A 66 -9.39 -10.77 15.41
C SER A 66 -9.13 -9.78 14.26
N GLN A 67 -9.92 -9.87 13.19
CA GLN A 67 -9.87 -8.96 12.04
C GLN A 67 -10.47 -7.57 12.33
N ASN A 68 -11.35 -7.46 13.34
CA ASN A 68 -11.98 -6.22 13.76
C ASN A 68 -11.22 -5.56 14.93
N SER A 69 -9.95 -5.89 15.12
CA SER A 69 -9.15 -5.28 16.18
C SER A 69 -8.78 -3.83 15.80
N SER A 70 -8.72 -2.96 16.80
CA SER A 70 -8.29 -1.57 16.65
C SER A 70 -6.87 -1.42 16.10
N LEU A 71 -6.04 -2.48 16.19
CA LEU A 71 -4.69 -2.52 15.62
C LEU A 71 -4.72 -2.69 14.10
N ILE A 72 -5.63 -3.51 13.57
CA ILE A 72 -5.83 -3.65 12.12
C ILE A 72 -6.32 -2.32 11.53
N GLU A 73 -7.23 -1.63 12.23
CA GLU A 73 -7.69 -0.31 11.79
C GLU A 73 -6.53 0.72 11.73
N GLN A 74 -5.62 0.70 12.70
CA GLN A 74 -4.42 1.54 12.66
C GLN A 74 -3.50 1.23 11.48
N ILE A 75 -3.35 -0.06 11.13
CA ILE A 75 -2.59 -0.48 9.94
C ILE A 75 -3.27 0.04 8.68
N ASN A 76 -4.58 -0.13 8.55
CA ASN A 76 -5.37 0.33 7.39
C ASN A 76 -5.29 1.86 7.23
N GLN A 77 -5.36 2.60 8.33
CA GLN A 77 -5.21 4.06 8.32
C GLN A 77 -3.80 4.48 7.90
N TRP A 78 -2.77 3.83 8.44
CA TRP A 78 -1.39 4.09 8.02
C TRP A 78 -1.18 3.80 6.54
N GLU A 79 -1.71 2.68 6.02
CA GLU A 79 -1.64 2.32 4.60
C GLU A 79 -2.33 3.36 3.72
N THR A 80 -3.57 3.71 4.06
CA THR A 80 -4.37 4.70 3.30
C THR A 80 -3.67 6.06 3.27
N ASN A 81 -3.19 6.54 4.42
CA ASN A 81 -2.48 7.82 4.52
C ASN A 81 -1.16 7.81 3.75
N SER A 82 -0.46 6.67 3.71
CA SER A 82 0.80 6.52 2.98
C SER A 82 0.58 6.55 1.47
N ILE A 83 -0.45 5.83 0.98
CA ILE A 83 -0.84 5.86 -0.44
C ILE A 83 -1.23 7.28 -0.86
N HIS A 84 -2.02 7.98 -0.04
CA HIS A 84 -2.43 9.34 -0.32
C HIS A 84 -1.22 10.29 -0.46
N GLN A 85 -0.24 10.20 0.45
CA GLN A 85 0.98 11.00 0.38
C GLN A 85 1.78 10.74 -0.91
N ILE A 86 1.93 9.48 -1.31
CA ILE A 86 2.60 9.10 -2.56
C ILE A 86 1.87 9.70 -3.76
N GLN A 87 0.55 9.57 -3.81
CA GLN A 87 -0.26 10.08 -4.92
C GLN A 87 -0.20 11.60 -5.01
N GLN A 88 -0.32 12.30 -3.90
CA GLN A 88 -0.23 13.75 -3.84
C GLN A 88 1.13 14.24 -4.34
N THR A 89 2.22 13.67 -3.82
CA THR A 89 3.58 14.06 -4.19
C THR A 89 3.85 13.79 -5.68
N ALA A 90 3.44 12.63 -6.18
CA ALA A 90 3.55 12.32 -7.60
C ALA A 90 2.79 13.32 -8.48
N GLU A 91 1.60 13.75 -8.05
CA GLU A 91 0.80 14.72 -8.77
C GLU A 91 1.43 16.13 -8.76
N GLU A 92 1.99 16.55 -7.63
CA GLU A 92 2.75 17.80 -7.52
C GLU A 92 3.99 17.80 -8.42
N CYS A 93 4.74 16.69 -8.47
CA CYS A 93 5.87 16.51 -9.38
C CYS A 93 5.42 16.59 -10.85
N ARG A 94 4.32 15.91 -11.23
CA ARG A 94 3.79 15.97 -12.61
C ARG A 94 3.39 17.39 -12.99
N LYS A 95 2.66 18.10 -12.14
CA LYS A 95 2.25 19.49 -12.37
C LYS A 95 3.46 20.40 -12.56
N THR A 96 4.47 20.24 -11.71
CA THR A 96 5.72 21.01 -11.80
C THR A 96 6.43 20.73 -13.12
N LEU A 97 6.58 19.46 -13.50
CA LEU A 97 7.19 19.07 -14.76
C LEU A 97 6.44 19.66 -15.96
N ILE A 98 5.12 19.51 -16.01
CA ILE A 98 4.28 20.05 -17.09
C ILE A 98 4.48 21.57 -17.21
N LYS A 99 4.45 22.30 -16.09
CA LYS A 99 4.63 23.75 -16.07
C LYS A 99 6.01 24.17 -16.58
N LEU A 100 7.07 23.47 -16.15
CA LEU A 100 8.43 23.72 -16.62
C LEU A 100 8.54 23.48 -18.13
N THR A 101 8.04 22.35 -18.62
CA THR A 101 8.03 22.01 -20.05
C THR A 101 7.26 23.04 -20.85
N GLN A 102 6.06 23.44 -20.42
CA GLN A 102 5.27 24.49 -21.09
C GLN A 102 6.03 25.80 -21.17
N THR A 103 6.63 26.24 -20.05
CA THR A 103 7.41 27.49 -20.01
C THR A 103 8.57 27.47 -21.01
N LEU A 104 9.27 26.32 -21.13
CA LEU A 104 10.37 26.13 -22.06
C LEU A 104 9.88 26.17 -23.52
N VAL A 105 8.79 25.46 -23.82
CA VAL A 105 8.18 25.44 -25.16
C VAL A 105 7.71 26.84 -25.56
N ASP A 106 7.05 27.57 -24.65
CA ASP A 106 6.57 28.93 -24.88
C ASP A 106 7.72 29.91 -25.19
N ASP A 107 8.88 29.78 -24.53
CA ASP A 107 10.05 30.61 -24.79
C ASP A 107 10.65 30.34 -26.18
N VAL A 108 10.77 29.05 -26.54
CA VAL A 108 11.21 28.63 -27.88
C VAL A 108 10.24 29.13 -28.95
N GLU A 109 8.94 28.99 -28.72
CA GLU A 109 7.90 29.46 -29.64
C GLU A 109 8.00 30.97 -29.87
N LYS A 110 8.16 31.77 -28.81
CA LYS A 110 8.33 33.23 -28.94
C LYS A 110 9.55 33.60 -29.77
N LYS A 111 10.70 32.92 -29.55
CA LYS A 111 11.91 33.13 -30.36
C LYS A 111 11.67 32.76 -31.82
N PHE A 112 10.97 31.66 -32.06
CA PHE A 112 10.63 31.19 -33.40
C PHE A 112 9.67 32.14 -34.14
N ILE A 113 8.63 32.65 -33.48
CA ILE A 113 7.70 33.64 -34.03
C ILE A 113 8.45 34.93 -34.40
N LYS A 114 9.31 35.42 -33.51
CA LYS A 114 10.12 36.62 -33.76
C LYS A 114 11.05 36.46 -34.96
N LEU A 115 11.66 35.28 -35.11
CA LEU A 115 12.48 34.95 -36.28
C LEU A 115 11.63 34.88 -37.57
N SER A 116 10.47 34.24 -37.49
CA SER A 116 9.51 34.15 -38.61
C SER A 116 9.04 35.52 -39.08
N GLN A 117 8.81 36.45 -38.15
CA GLN A 117 8.43 37.82 -38.47
C GLN A 117 9.56 38.55 -39.21
N LYS A 118 10.80 38.48 -38.70
CA LYS A 118 11.97 39.10 -39.36
C LYS A 118 12.22 38.54 -40.77
N LEU A 119 11.98 37.24 -40.97
CA LEU A 119 12.08 36.60 -42.28
C LEU A 119 11.00 37.10 -43.26
N LYS A 120 9.81 37.48 -42.77
CA LYS A 120 8.77 38.10 -43.59
C LYS A 120 9.14 39.54 -43.95
N GLU A 121 9.61 40.32 -42.97
CA GLU A 121 10.04 41.71 -43.16
C GLU A 121 11.15 41.80 -44.22
N ILE A 122 12.20 40.97 -44.10
CA ILE A 122 13.33 41.05 -45.03
C ILE A 122 13.03 40.52 -46.44
N ARG A 123 11.93 39.75 -46.61
CA ARG A 123 11.48 39.32 -47.94
C ARG A 123 10.97 40.51 -48.76
N GLU A 124 10.50 41.56 -48.09
CA GLU A 124 10.00 42.78 -48.72
C GLU A 124 11.13 43.81 -48.97
N ASP A 125 12.35 43.55 -48.47
CA ASP A 125 13.55 44.39 -48.59
C ASP A 125 14.69 43.68 -49.38
N GLU A 126 15.77 44.41 -49.69
CA GLU A 126 17.01 43.83 -50.23
C GLU A 126 17.80 43.13 -49.09
N PHE A 127 18.10 41.84 -49.26
CA PHE A 127 18.91 41.06 -48.33
C PHE A 127 20.18 40.54 -49.01
N ASN A 128 21.20 40.22 -48.21
CA ASN A 128 22.45 39.64 -48.69
C ASN A 128 22.78 38.30 -48.01
N GLU A 129 23.90 37.71 -48.37
CA GLU A 129 24.36 36.41 -47.85
C GLU A 129 24.65 36.44 -46.34
N ILE A 130 25.01 37.61 -45.79
CA ILE A 130 25.25 37.79 -44.35
C ILE A 130 23.92 37.66 -43.61
N ASP A 131 22.84 38.24 -44.13
CA ASP A 131 21.50 38.12 -43.55
C ASP A 131 21.01 36.67 -43.56
N LEU A 132 21.18 35.98 -44.70
CA LEU A 132 20.83 34.56 -44.82
C LEU A 132 21.60 33.69 -43.81
N ASN A 133 22.91 33.89 -43.69
CA ASN A 133 23.74 33.16 -42.73
C ASN A 133 23.30 33.46 -41.28
N ASN A 134 22.98 34.71 -40.97
CA ASN A 134 22.47 35.10 -39.65
C ASN A 134 21.13 34.44 -39.31
N PHE A 135 20.22 34.27 -40.27
CA PHE A 135 18.97 33.56 -40.04
C PHE A 135 19.20 32.05 -39.87
N GLN A 136 20.11 31.47 -40.64
CA GLN A 136 20.47 30.06 -40.50
C GLN A 136 21.08 29.77 -39.12
N LEU A 137 21.99 30.62 -38.64
CA LEU A 137 22.57 30.51 -37.29
C LEU A 137 21.49 30.59 -36.20
N LYS A 138 20.55 31.54 -36.31
CA LYS A 138 19.44 31.67 -35.35
C LYS A 138 18.49 30.48 -35.37
N LEU A 139 18.21 29.91 -36.55
CA LEU A 139 17.42 28.68 -36.66
C LEU A 139 18.11 27.50 -35.97
N THR A 140 19.41 27.32 -36.18
CA THR A 140 20.20 26.28 -35.52
C THR A 140 20.18 26.47 -34.00
N GLN A 141 20.39 27.69 -33.51
CA GLN A 141 20.37 27.99 -32.08
C GLN A 141 19.01 27.67 -31.44
N ILE A 142 17.90 28.10 -32.04
CA ILE A 142 16.55 27.79 -31.52
C ILE A 142 16.31 26.27 -31.51
N THR A 143 16.81 25.55 -32.53
CA THR A 143 16.70 24.10 -32.62
C THR A 143 17.50 23.41 -31.51
N GLU A 144 18.73 23.84 -31.25
CA GLU A 144 19.57 23.33 -30.17
C GLU A 144 18.95 23.61 -28.79
N GLU A 145 18.45 24.84 -28.55
CA GLU A 145 17.77 25.21 -27.32
C GLU A 145 16.52 24.34 -27.08
N PHE A 146 15.73 24.08 -28.12
CA PHE A 146 14.58 23.17 -28.03
C PHE A 146 14.99 21.74 -27.68
N LEU A 147 16.03 21.20 -28.33
CA LEU A 147 16.53 19.86 -28.04
C LEU A 147 17.15 19.75 -26.64
N GLN A 148 17.88 20.78 -26.18
CA GLN A 148 18.47 20.81 -24.85
C GLN A 148 17.46 21.07 -23.73
N SER A 149 16.33 21.72 -24.01
CA SER A 149 15.25 21.94 -23.05
C SER A 149 14.63 20.63 -22.52
N SER A 150 14.92 19.50 -23.17
CA SER A 150 14.55 18.16 -22.72
C SER A 150 15.43 17.62 -21.56
N ASN A 151 16.45 18.35 -21.10
CA ASN A 151 17.34 17.95 -19.99
C ASN A 151 16.72 18.16 -18.60
N ILE A 152 15.44 17.87 -18.41
CA ILE A 152 14.81 17.86 -17.09
C ILE A 152 15.13 16.51 -16.43
N SER A 153 15.80 16.53 -15.27
CA SER A 153 16.15 15.33 -14.52
C SER A 153 15.29 15.21 -13.27
N ILE A 154 14.71 14.03 -13.07
CA ILE A 154 14.07 13.64 -11.81
C ILE A 154 15.17 13.12 -10.89
N LYS A 155 15.25 13.67 -9.67
CA LYS A 155 16.17 13.22 -8.64
C LYS A 155 15.39 12.54 -7.52
N ASP A 156 15.99 11.51 -6.95
CA ASP A 156 15.48 10.87 -5.75
C ASP A 156 15.95 11.66 -4.52
N ASP A 157 15.04 11.89 -3.57
CA ASP A 157 15.40 12.48 -2.29
C ASP A 157 15.79 11.35 -1.34
N SER A 158 16.97 11.44 -0.75
CA SER A 158 17.57 10.34 0.02
C SER A 158 16.92 10.13 1.40
N GLN A 159 15.87 10.88 1.73
CA GLN A 159 15.15 10.81 3.00
C GLN A 159 14.00 9.80 2.95
N GLU A 160 13.73 9.11 4.07
CA GLU A 160 12.58 8.22 4.19
C GLU A 160 11.27 9.01 4.09
N PHE A 161 10.64 8.95 2.91
CA PHE A 161 9.39 9.64 2.62
C PHE A 161 8.19 9.06 3.39
N ILE A 162 8.10 7.74 3.53
CA ILE A 162 7.04 7.05 4.27
C ILE A 162 7.63 6.34 5.49
N LYS A 163 7.17 6.72 6.69
CA LYS A 163 7.58 6.08 7.95
C LYS A 163 7.03 4.66 8.04
N ARG A 164 7.88 3.69 8.35
CA ARG A 164 7.48 2.29 8.57
C ARG A 164 6.79 2.12 9.93
N ILE A 165 5.73 1.31 9.98
CA ILE A 165 5.14 0.80 11.22
C ILE A 165 5.61 -0.64 11.49
N SER A 166 5.63 -1.03 12.77
CA SER A 166 6.01 -2.38 13.19
C SER A 166 5.12 -2.86 14.33
N VAL A 167 4.84 -4.16 14.35
CA VAL A 167 4.08 -4.80 15.43
C VAL A 167 5.09 -5.32 16.45
N ILE A 168 4.94 -4.89 17.71
CA ILE A 168 5.80 -5.32 18.81
C ILE A 168 4.98 -6.26 19.69
N SER A 169 5.47 -7.49 19.88
CA SER A 169 4.89 -8.42 20.85
C SER A 169 5.70 -8.37 22.14
N SER A 170 5.04 -8.10 23.27
CA SER A 170 5.67 -8.13 24.60
C SER A 170 6.16 -9.52 25.03
N PHE A 171 5.88 -10.57 24.26
CA PHE A 171 6.45 -11.91 24.48
C PHE A 171 7.89 -12.03 23.96
N ASP A 172 8.33 -11.14 23.06
CA ASP A 172 9.65 -11.21 22.43
C ASP A 172 10.79 -10.73 23.36
N SER A 173 10.47 -10.12 24.50
CA SER A 173 11.47 -9.65 25.48
C SER A 173 11.92 -10.69 26.51
N TYR A 174 11.37 -11.92 26.50
CA TYR A 174 11.65 -12.95 27.51
C TYR A 174 12.46 -14.17 27.02
N GLN A 175 12.92 -14.18 25.75
CA GLN A 175 13.60 -15.33 25.14
C GLN A 175 15.10 -15.10 24.85
N SER A 176 15.83 -14.37 25.71
CA SER A 176 17.31 -14.28 25.58
C SER A 176 18.09 -15.33 26.38
N ASN A 177 17.45 -16.18 27.19
CA ASN A 177 18.17 -17.14 28.06
C ASN A 177 17.55 -18.53 28.04
N HIS A 178 17.57 -19.24 26.90
CA HIS A 178 17.69 -20.70 26.89
C HIS A 178 17.97 -21.22 25.46
N PRO A 179 18.99 -22.08 25.25
CA PRO A 179 19.21 -22.72 23.96
C PRO A 179 18.28 -23.93 23.85
N THR A 180 17.30 -23.86 22.95
CA THR A 180 16.62 -25.07 22.49
C THR A 180 16.50 -25.04 20.98
N THR A 181 17.26 -25.95 20.38
CA THR A 181 17.29 -26.31 18.97
C THR A 181 15.89 -26.69 18.50
N SER A 182 15.26 -25.86 17.66
CA SER A 182 14.23 -26.32 16.73
C SER A 182 14.20 -25.38 15.54
N THR A 183 14.69 -25.88 14.43
CA THR A 183 14.72 -25.24 13.11
C THR A 183 13.31 -25.11 12.57
N ALA A 184 12.78 -23.89 12.60
CA ALA A 184 11.75 -23.42 11.69
C ALA A 184 12.18 -22.04 11.16
N THR A 185 12.97 -22.08 10.08
CA THR A 185 13.43 -20.88 9.38
C THR A 185 12.24 -20.24 8.66
N ILE A 186 11.55 -19.31 9.32
CA ILE A 186 10.66 -18.39 8.60
C ILE A 186 11.58 -17.38 7.91
N SER A 187 11.67 -17.56 6.59
CA SER A 187 12.42 -16.73 5.67
C SER A 187 12.14 -15.25 5.91
N LYS A 188 13.16 -14.52 6.34
CA LYS A 188 13.22 -13.07 6.23
C LYS A 188 13.24 -12.74 4.74
N ASN A 189 12.06 -12.58 4.14
CA ASN A 189 11.96 -11.98 2.82
C ASN A 189 12.18 -10.47 2.99
N SER A 190 13.44 -10.11 3.09
CA SER A 190 13.94 -8.79 2.73
C SER A 190 13.62 -8.58 1.26
N ILE A 191 12.49 -7.94 0.97
CA ILE A 191 12.24 -7.42 -0.39
C ILE A 191 13.10 -6.16 -0.52
N THR A 192 14.39 -6.36 -0.80
CA THR A 192 15.25 -5.33 -1.38
C THR A 192 14.96 -5.31 -2.88
N THR A 193 13.91 -4.60 -3.29
CA THR A 193 13.75 -4.28 -4.72
C THR A 193 14.67 -3.11 -5.04
N SER A 194 15.96 -3.43 -5.22
CA SER A 194 16.91 -2.56 -5.90
C SER A 194 16.45 -2.43 -7.35
N TYR A 195 15.69 -1.38 -7.68
CA TYR A 195 15.47 -0.98 -9.07
C TYR A 195 16.77 -0.42 -9.65
N LYS A 196 17.67 -1.31 -10.07
CA LYS A 196 18.70 -0.97 -11.05
C LYS A 196 18.09 -1.10 -12.43
N ASN A 197 17.52 -0.01 -12.94
CA ASN A 197 17.32 0.18 -14.37
C ASN A 197 18.17 1.37 -14.81
N TYR A 198 19.44 1.09 -15.08
CA TYR A 198 20.24 1.92 -15.98
C TYR A 198 19.80 1.59 -17.42
N PHE A 199 19.11 2.51 -18.06
CA PHE A 199 19.23 2.70 -19.50
C PHE A 199 19.89 4.06 -19.72
N PRO A 200 21.21 4.12 -19.98
CA PRO A 200 21.74 5.28 -20.68
C PRO A 200 21.13 5.24 -22.07
N ILE A 201 20.31 6.23 -22.42
CA ILE A 201 20.03 6.49 -23.84
C ILE A 201 21.34 7.08 -24.39
N SER A 202 22.24 6.20 -24.81
CA SER A 202 23.38 6.58 -25.63
C SER A 202 22.84 7.01 -26.99
N ILE A 203 22.70 8.32 -27.19
CA ILE A 203 22.43 8.88 -28.51
C ILE A 203 23.70 8.64 -29.35
N PRO A 204 23.61 7.96 -30.51
CA PRO A 204 24.78 7.79 -31.38
C PRO A 204 25.25 9.16 -31.87
N ALA A 205 26.57 9.36 -31.87
CA ALA A 205 27.19 10.55 -32.46
C ALA A 205 26.78 10.63 -33.95
N ILE A 206 25.96 11.62 -34.29
CA ILE A 206 25.54 11.87 -35.68
C ILE A 206 26.72 12.55 -36.39
N PRO A 207 27.24 12.00 -37.50
CA PRO A 207 28.25 12.68 -38.29
C PRO A 207 27.65 13.95 -38.91
N TRP A 208 28.24 15.10 -38.59
CA TRP A 208 27.86 16.39 -39.14
C TRP A 208 27.97 16.40 -40.67
N ASN A 209 26.87 16.73 -41.36
CA ASN A 209 26.89 17.11 -42.77
C ASN A 209 26.07 18.41 -42.95
N PRO A 210 26.65 19.51 -43.45
CA PRO A 210 26.03 20.84 -43.49
C PRO A 210 24.84 21.03 -44.46
N ILE A 211 24.28 19.96 -45.03
CA ILE A 211 23.17 20.04 -46.01
C ILE A 211 22.04 19.06 -45.65
N THR A 212 21.75 18.88 -44.36
CA THR A 212 20.58 18.11 -43.94
C THR A 212 19.40 19.05 -43.66
N PRO A 213 18.28 18.97 -44.42
CA PRO A 213 17.13 19.82 -44.17
C PRO A 213 16.54 19.60 -42.76
N LEU A 214 16.30 20.70 -42.03
CA LEU A 214 15.79 20.73 -40.65
C LEU A 214 14.55 19.83 -40.40
N TYR A 215 13.68 19.66 -41.39
CA TYR A 215 12.51 18.79 -41.29
C TYR A 215 12.83 17.30 -41.08
N LYS A 216 14.01 16.83 -41.51
CA LYS A 216 14.46 15.44 -41.28
C LYS A 216 14.92 15.19 -39.84
N MET A 217 15.37 16.22 -39.13
CA MET A 217 15.79 16.10 -37.72
C MET A 217 14.60 16.16 -36.76
N LEU A 218 13.57 16.95 -37.08
CA LEU A 218 12.38 17.09 -36.23
C LEU A 218 11.45 15.87 -36.25
N ASN A 219 11.41 15.09 -37.34
CA ASN A 219 10.59 13.88 -37.46
C ASN A 219 11.04 12.71 -36.56
N GLN A 220 12.23 12.76 -35.95
CA GLN A 220 12.70 11.74 -35.00
C GLN A 220 12.20 11.98 -33.56
N PHE A 221 11.65 13.16 -33.27
CA PHE A 221 11.24 13.57 -31.93
C PHE A 221 9.71 13.64 -31.75
N GLN A 222 8.91 13.17 -32.70
CA GLN A 222 7.47 13.04 -32.49
C GLN A 222 7.23 11.97 -31.41
N PRO A 223 6.57 12.29 -30.27
CA PRO A 223 6.10 11.25 -29.38
C PRO A 223 5.12 10.37 -30.17
N PRO A 224 5.07 9.05 -29.92
CA PRO A 224 4.04 8.22 -30.53
C PRO A 224 2.69 8.80 -30.10
N ILE A 225 1.98 9.42 -31.04
CA ILE A 225 0.56 9.71 -30.88
C ILE A 225 -0.05 8.37 -30.49
N LYS A 226 -0.52 8.26 -29.24
CA LYS A 226 -1.11 7.04 -28.72
C LYS A 226 -2.34 6.70 -29.59
N GLN A 227 -2.15 5.89 -30.62
CA GLN A 227 -3.23 5.21 -31.34
C GLN A 227 -3.95 4.14 -30.47
N LYS A 228 -3.81 4.20 -29.14
CA LYS A 228 -4.39 3.23 -28.20
C LYS A 228 -5.59 3.74 -27.40
N GLU A 229 -6.08 4.96 -27.63
CA GLU A 229 -7.29 5.45 -26.95
C GLU A 229 -8.59 5.37 -27.78
N ILE A 230 -8.54 4.88 -29.03
CA ILE A 230 -9.75 4.61 -29.82
C ILE A 230 -10.25 3.16 -29.64
N GLN A 231 -9.38 2.19 -29.35
CA GLN A 231 -9.82 0.79 -29.16
C GLN A 231 -10.39 0.46 -27.77
N ILE A 232 -10.28 1.36 -26.78
CA ILE A 232 -10.86 1.13 -25.43
C ILE A 232 -12.31 1.63 -25.35
N LYS A 233 -12.76 2.50 -26.26
CA LYS A 233 -14.19 2.92 -26.32
C LYS A 233 -15.05 2.02 -27.22
N GLU A 234 -14.50 1.21 -28.12
CA GLU A 234 -15.28 0.24 -28.91
C GLU A 234 -15.50 -1.11 -28.18
N ASN A 235 -14.64 -1.48 -27.24
CA ASN A 235 -14.77 -2.74 -26.49
C ASN A 235 -15.68 -2.65 -25.25
N GLN A 236 -16.15 -1.45 -24.86
CA GLN A 236 -17.14 -1.29 -23.78
C GLN A 236 -18.59 -1.19 -24.28
N PHE A 237 -18.82 -1.03 -25.59
CA PHE A 237 -20.19 -1.04 -26.17
C PHE A 237 -20.66 -2.42 -26.65
N GLN A 238 -19.83 -3.46 -26.52
CA GLN A 238 -20.18 -4.86 -26.86
C GLN A 238 -20.58 -5.70 -25.64
N GLN A 239 -20.56 -5.13 -24.41
CA GLN A 239 -20.94 -5.84 -23.18
C GLN A 239 -22.30 -5.45 -22.59
N PHE A 240 -22.97 -4.44 -23.14
CA PHE A 240 -24.37 -4.13 -22.84
C PHE A 240 -25.18 -4.36 -24.12
N GLY A 241 -25.88 -5.50 -24.19
CA GLY A 241 -26.71 -5.88 -25.32
C GLY A 241 -27.86 -4.90 -25.54
N ILE A 242 -27.58 -3.81 -26.26
CA ILE A 242 -28.59 -2.91 -26.81
C ILE A 242 -28.64 -3.17 -28.31
N THR A 243 -29.63 -3.93 -28.73
CA THR A 243 -30.07 -4.02 -30.12
C THR A 243 -30.55 -2.64 -30.57
N VAL A 244 -29.77 -1.98 -31.44
CA VAL A 244 -30.27 -0.82 -32.18
C VAL A 244 -31.13 -1.38 -33.32
N ALA A 245 -32.44 -1.43 -33.07
CA ALA A 245 -33.42 -1.74 -34.09
C ALA A 245 -33.43 -0.63 -35.14
N GLY A 246 -33.13 -0.98 -36.39
CA GLY A 246 -33.36 -0.12 -37.54
C GLY A 246 -34.85 0.18 -37.69
N GLY A 247 -35.16 1.46 -37.82
CA GLY A 247 -36.49 1.96 -38.15
C GLY A 247 -36.40 2.96 -39.29
N ASN A 248 -36.52 2.46 -40.52
CA ASN A 248 -36.98 3.27 -41.65
C ASN A 248 -38.41 3.73 -41.34
N GLY A 249 -38.65 5.04 -41.43
CA GLY A 249 -39.98 5.62 -41.29
C GLY A 249 -40.11 6.85 -42.18
N GLN A 250 -40.84 6.68 -43.28
CA GLN A 250 -41.34 7.73 -44.17
C GLN A 250 -42.31 8.67 -43.46
N GLY A 251 -42.43 9.89 -44.00
CA GLY A 251 -43.45 10.90 -43.71
C GLY A 251 -42.79 12.27 -43.58
N ASN A 252 -43.08 13.30 -44.38
CA ASN A 252 -44.23 13.61 -45.23
C ASN A 252 -43.75 14.56 -46.35
#